data_AF-A0A124G4R1-F1
#
_entry.id   AF-A0A124G4R1-F1
#
_cell.length_a   1.000
_cell.length_b   1.000
_cell.length_c   1.000
_cell.angle_alpha   90.00
_cell.angle_beta   90.00
_cell.angle_gamma   90.00
#
_symmetry.space_group_name_H-M   'P 1'
#
loop_
_entity.id
_entity.type
_entity.pdbx_description
1 polymer ?
#
loop_
_entity_poly.entity_id
_entity_poly.type
_entity_poly.pdbx_seq_one_letter_code
_entity_poly.pdbx_strand_id
1 'polypeptide(L)'
;MAEYSVQHIHRELVGKLKDYIQAQYFGENDLLLSASKDLLDKENSIYRDPYIESNQTYQVLKDGLPDANIPKNIKDFLCRMCERDLGVFKEPYSHQIKALEDFYQGKDILVTTGTGSGKTECFMWPLVANLATEAKTRPNSWNKRGVRALLLYPMNALVADQIGRLRKIIGDYGGEFHTLFTEYTEGANNRVPQFGMYTGRTPYPGEPVKEKDAKLAKTLKRDLINRSPELITELKSLGKYPSKYNLEAYTASLNKGFHQPNLCDAELITRKEMQDYCPDILV
;
A
#
# COMPACT_ATOMS: atom_id res chain seq x y z
N MET A 1 14.68 14.84 27.80
CA MET A 1 15.20 13.89 26.79
C MET A 1 14.98 12.40 27.15
N ALA A 2 14.30 12.05 28.26
CA ALA A 2 14.10 10.64 28.69
C ALA A 2 12.66 10.09 28.47
N GLU A 3 11.75 10.88 27.90
CA GLU A 3 10.33 10.54 27.75
C GLU A 3 10.05 9.54 26.61
N TYR A 4 11.02 9.26 25.73
CA TYR A 4 10.83 8.43 24.53
C TYR A 4 11.91 7.33 24.38
N SER A 5 12.48 6.82 25.48
CA SER A 5 13.38 5.67 25.39
C SER A 5 12.60 4.37 25.13
N VAL A 6 13.23 3.40 24.47
CA VAL A 6 12.64 2.06 24.22
C VAL A 6 12.17 1.42 25.52
N GLN A 7 12.96 1.55 26.60
CA GLN A 7 12.62 1.03 27.92
C GLN A 7 11.44 1.77 28.55
N HIS A 8 11.32 3.08 28.34
CA HIS A 8 10.18 3.85 28.83
C HIS A 8 8.90 3.44 28.11
N ILE A 9 8.91 3.40 26.77
CA ILE A 9 7.75 2.98 25.96
C ILE A 9 7.35 1.54 26.28
N HIS A 10 8.33 0.64 26.44
CA HIS A 10 8.06 -0.74 26.83
C HIS A 10 7.35 -0.82 28.18
N ARG A 11 7.84 -0.13 29.21
CA ARG A 11 7.17 -0.09 30.52
C ARG A 11 5.76 0.48 30.45
N GLU A 12 5.56 1.56 29.70
CA GLU A 12 4.23 2.16 29.46
C GLU A 12 3.27 1.18 28.79
N LEU A 13 3.70 0.48 27.73
CA LEU A 13 2.88 -0.50 27.02
C LEU A 13 2.53 -1.70 27.91
N VAL A 14 3.52 -2.23 28.64
CA VAL A 14 3.32 -3.34 29.57
C VAL A 14 2.37 -2.92 30.69
N GLY A 15 2.54 -1.73 31.26
CA GLY A 15 1.64 -1.17 32.28
C GLY A 15 0.20 -1.06 31.78
N LYS A 16 -0.01 -0.42 30.62
CA LYS A 16 -1.35 -0.28 30.03
C LYS A 16 -2.00 -1.62 29.71
N LEU A 17 -1.23 -2.61 29.25
CA LEU A 17 -1.75 -3.95 28.98
C LEU A 17 -2.18 -4.63 30.29
N LYS A 18 -1.39 -4.51 31.36
CA LYS A 18 -1.74 -5.03 32.70
C LYS A 18 -3.02 -4.38 33.21
N ASP A 19 -3.09 -3.05 33.18
CA ASP A 19 -4.25 -2.29 33.64
C ASP A 19 -5.52 -2.68 32.86
N TYR A 20 -5.40 -2.83 31.54
CA TYR A 20 -6.51 -3.29 30.70
C TYR A 20 -6.99 -4.69 31.09
N ILE A 21 -6.08 -5.65 31.23
CA ILE A 21 -6.45 -7.03 31.59
C ILE A 21 -7.11 -7.07 32.98
N GLN A 22 -6.54 -6.34 33.95
CA GLN A 22 -7.07 -6.27 35.30
C GLN A 22 -8.46 -5.64 35.35
N ALA A 23 -8.64 -4.48 34.73
CA ALA A 23 -9.92 -3.80 34.70
C ALA A 23 -11.00 -4.59 33.95
N GLN A 24 -10.64 -5.18 32.80
CA GLN A 24 -11.62 -5.84 31.92
C GLN A 24 -12.04 -7.23 32.42
N TYR A 25 -11.13 -8.00 33.04
CA TYR A 25 -11.38 -9.41 33.36
C TYR A 25 -11.45 -9.70 34.86
N PHE A 26 -10.83 -8.88 35.71
CA PHE A 26 -10.68 -9.17 37.15
C PHE A 26 -11.23 -8.08 38.07
N GLY A 27 -11.75 -6.96 37.52
CA GLY A 27 -12.17 -5.80 38.30
C GLY A 27 -13.35 -6.04 39.25
N GLU A 28 -14.11 -7.11 39.06
CA GLU A 28 -15.27 -7.45 39.90
C GLU A 28 -14.94 -8.42 41.06
N ASN A 29 -13.70 -8.94 41.14
CA ASN A 29 -13.32 -9.92 42.16
C ASN A 29 -11.91 -9.66 42.71
N ASP A 30 -11.85 -9.18 43.95
CA ASP A 30 -10.59 -8.81 44.62
C ASP A 30 -9.61 -9.98 44.77
N LEU A 31 -10.11 -11.22 44.94
CA LEU A 31 -9.27 -12.41 45.04
C LEU A 31 -8.59 -12.72 43.70
N LEU A 32 -9.33 -12.64 42.59
CA LEU A 32 -8.77 -12.84 41.26
C LEU A 32 -7.84 -11.69 40.86
N LEU A 33 -8.20 -10.45 41.19
CA LEU A 33 -7.38 -9.28 40.92
C LEU A 33 -6.02 -9.38 41.64
N SER A 34 -6.02 -9.73 42.92
CA SER A 34 -4.78 -9.93 43.70
C SER A 34 -3.95 -11.10 43.17
N ALA A 35 -4.57 -12.25 42.89
CA ALA A 35 -3.87 -13.41 42.32
C ALA A 35 -3.30 -13.14 40.92
N SER A 36 -3.95 -12.26 40.13
CA SER A 36 -3.51 -11.94 38.77
C SER A 36 -2.23 -11.10 38.71
N LYS A 37 -1.96 -10.27 39.73
CA LYS A 37 -0.81 -9.34 39.74
C LYS A 37 0.52 -10.07 39.54
N ASP A 38 0.77 -11.09 40.36
CA ASP A 38 2.01 -11.87 40.30
C ASP A 38 2.18 -12.61 38.96
N LEU A 39 1.06 -13.07 38.36
CA LEU A 39 1.07 -13.76 37.07
C LEU A 39 1.33 -12.81 35.90
N LEU A 40 0.82 -11.58 35.96
CA LEU A 40 0.99 -10.56 34.93
C LEU A 40 2.35 -9.88 35.03
N ASP A 41 2.94 -9.80 36.22
CA ASP A 41 4.30 -9.30 36.47
C ASP A 41 5.40 -10.28 36.06
N LYS A 42 5.07 -11.55 35.86
CA LYS A 42 6.02 -12.55 35.41
C LYS A 42 6.42 -12.32 33.95
N GLU A 43 7.71 -12.11 33.72
CA GLU A 43 8.28 -12.06 32.37
C GLU A 43 7.97 -13.36 31.60
N ASN A 44 7.69 -13.25 30.29
CA ASN A 44 7.19 -14.32 29.41
C ASN A 44 5.73 -14.75 29.62
N SER A 45 4.98 -14.10 30.53
CA SER A 45 3.53 -14.30 30.65
C SER A 45 2.77 -13.55 29.56
N ILE A 46 2.81 -12.21 29.61
CA ILE A 46 2.13 -11.33 28.65
C ILE A 46 3.10 -10.37 27.92
N TYR A 47 4.37 -10.36 28.32
CA TYR A 47 5.40 -9.51 27.73
C TYR A 47 6.77 -10.18 27.76
N ARG A 48 7.66 -9.69 26.90
CA ARG A 48 9.10 -9.95 26.89
C ARG A 48 9.84 -8.62 26.81
N ASP A 49 11.10 -8.62 27.21
CA ASP A 49 11.96 -7.48 26.96
C ASP A 49 12.08 -7.18 25.45
N PRO A 50 12.18 -5.90 25.08
CA PRO A 50 12.25 -5.51 23.69
C PRO A 50 13.54 -6.04 23.07
N TYR A 51 13.41 -6.81 21.98
CA TYR A 51 14.54 -7.24 21.18
C TYR A 51 14.95 -6.10 20.23
N ILE A 52 16.13 -5.55 20.45
CA ILE A 52 16.70 -4.48 19.61
C ILE A 52 17.72 -5.11 18.68
N GLU A 53 17.36 -5.20 17.40
CA GLU A 53 18.25 -5.65 16.34
C GLU A 53 18.67 -4.46 15.47
N SER A 54 19.95 -4.42 15.08
CA SER A 54 20.40 -3.49 14.04
C SER A 54 19.96 -4.03 12.67
N ASN A 55 19.49 -3.15 11.79
CA ASN A 55 19.19 -3.57 10.42
C ASN A 55 20.45 -4.13 9.76
N GLN A 56 20.31 -5.26 9.08
CA GLN A 56 21.37 -5.80 8.24
C GLN A 56 21.62 -4.85 7.07
N THR A 57 22.88 -4.49 6.84
CA THR A 57 23.28 -3.69 5.68
C THR A 57 23.31 -4.60 4.46
N TYR A 58 22.40 -4.39 3.52
CA TYR A 58 22.40 -5.10 2.24
C TYR A 58 23.35 -4.45 1.25
N GLN A 59 23.95 -5.25 0.37
CA GLN A 59 24.82 -4.73 -0.69
C GLN A 59 24.01 -3.85 -1.63
N VAL A 60 24.48 -2.61 -1.81
CA VAL A 60 23.93 -1.63 -2.74
C VAL A 60 24.73 -1.66 -4.03
N LEU A 61 24.05 -1.57 -5.17
CA LEU A 61 24.66 -1.43 -6.49
C LEU A 61 24.48 0.00 -6.96
N LYS A 62 25.58 0.71 -7.22
CA LYS A 62 25.52 2.02 -7.85
C LYS A 62 25.15 1.85 -9.31
N ASP A 63 24.16 2.61 -9.79
CA ASP A 63 23.69 2.58 -11.18
C ASP A 63 23.22 1.16 -11.63
N GLY A 64 22.65 0.38 -10.70
CA GLY A 64 22.29 -1.02 -10.96
C GLY A 64 21.22 -1.25 -12.04
N LEU A 65 20.28 -0.32 -12.22
CA LEU A 65 19.23 -0.43 -13.26
C LEU A 65 19.78 -0.21 -14.69
N PRO A 66 20.58 0.83 -14.96
CA PRO A 66 21.29 0.98 -16.24
C PRO A 66 22.05 -0.26 -16.68
N ASP A 67 22.69 -0.98 -15.76
CA ASP A 67 23.52 -2.15 -16.06
C ASP A 67 22.75 -3.48 -16.04
N ALA A 68 21.50 -3.50 -15.56
CA ALA A 68 20.71 -4.71 -15.44
C ALA A 68 20.47 -5.42 -16.79
N ASN A 69 20.59 -6.74 -16.81
CA ASN A 69 20.30 -7.60 -17.97
C ASN A 69 18.79 -7.82 -18.15
N ILE A 70 18.08 -6.76 -18.55
CA ILE A 70 16.62 -6.74 -18.76
C ILE A 70 16.28 -6.07 -20.10
N PRO A 71 15.07 -6.28 -20.66
CA PRO A 71 14.67 -5.66 -21.92
C PRO A 71 14.79 -4.13 -21.89
N LYS A 72 15.23 -3.55 -23.02
CA LYS A 72 15.53 -2.11 -23.11
C LYS A 72 14.34 -1.21 -22.77
N ASN A 73 13.13 -1.59 -23.20
CA ASN A 73 11.90 -0.84 -22.93
C ASN A 73 11.54 -0.83 -21.43
N ILE A 74 11.82 -1.93 -20.72
CA ILE A 74 11.63 -2.04 -19.27
C ILE A 74 12.63 -1.14 -18.55
N LYS A 75 13.90 -1.24 -18.94
CA LYS A 75 14.98 -0.43 -18.38
C LYS A 75 14.69 1.07 -18.53
N ASP A 76 14.32 1.52 -19.74
CA ASP A 76 13.95 2.92 -20.01
C ASP A 76 12.81 3.39 -19.10
N PHE A 77 11.74 2.60 -18.95
CA PHE A 77 10.63 2.96 -18.08
C PHE A 77 11.04 3.08 -16.60
N LEU A 78 11.77 2.10 -16.08
CA LEU A 78 12.23 2.11 -14.68
C LEU A 78 13.23 3.25 -14.40
N CYS A 79 14.15 3.55 -15.33
CA CYS A 79 15.03 4.70 -15.19
C CYS A 79 14.25 6.02 -15.12
N ARG A 80 13.23 6.20 -15.98
CA ARG A 80 12.36 7.38 -15.92
C ARG A 80 11.51 7.47 -14.66
N MET A 81 11.11 6.33 -14.08
CA MET A 81 10.48 6.30 -12.75
C MET A 81 11.46 6.74 -11.66
N CYS A 82 12.74 6.32 -11.75
CA CYS A 82 13.79 6.72 -10.82
C CYS A 82 14.06 8.23 -10.87
N GLU A 83 14.08 8.83 -12.06
CA GLU A 83 14.28 10.27 -12.26
C GLU A 83 13.14 11.12 -11.66
N ARG A 84 11.95 10.54 -11.51
CA ARG A 84 10.73 11.20 -11.00
C ARG A 84 10.37 10.81 -9.56
N ASP A 85 11.25 10.10 -8.86
CA ASP A 85 11.02 9.63 -7.47
C ASP A 85 9.77 8.74 -7.30
N LEU A 86 9.46 7.91 -8.31
CA LEU A 86 8.27 7.04 -8.33
C LEU A 86 8.57 5.64 -7.75
N GLY A 87 9.25 5.56 -6.61
CA GLY A 87 9.53 4.28 -5.92
C GLY A 87 10.55 3.37 -6.64
N VAL A 88 11.38 3.96 -7.50
CA VAL A 88 12.55 3.33 -8.11
C VAL A 88 13.78 4.12 -7.68
N PHE A 89 14.86 3.43 -7.32
CA PHE A 89 16.01 4.04 -6.65
C PHE A 89 17.26 3.99 -7.52
N LYS A 90 18.09 5.04 -7.44
CA LYS A 90 19.37 5.13 -8.15
C LYS A 90 20.39 4.11 -7.67
N GLU A 91 20.32 3.80 -6.37
CA GLU A 91 21.23 2.88 -5.68
C GLU A 91 20.42 1.69 -5.12
N PRO A 92 19.95 0.78 -5.99
CA PRO A 92 19.15 -0.38 -5.60
C PRO A 92 20.00 -1.42 -4.87
N TYR A 93 19.36 -2.28 -4.07
CA TYR A 93 20.03 -3.45 -3.50
C TYR A 93 20.33 -4.50 -4.57
N SER A 94 21.42 -5.24 -4.39
CA SER A 94 21.85 -6.27 -5.34
C SER A 94 20.79 -7.36 -5.57
N HIS A 95 20.06 -7.74 -4.53
CA HIS A 95 18.97 -8.72 -4.63
C HIS A 95 17.75 -8.20 -5.40
N GLN A 96 17.51 -6.89 -5.43
CA GLN A 96 16.43 -6.29 -6.23
C GLN A 96 16.75 -6.38 -7.73
N ILE A 97 17.98 -6.03 -8.12
CA ILE A 97 18.44 -6.16 -9.51
C ILE A 97 18.46 -7.63 -9.93
N LYS A 98 19.01 -8.52 -9.10
CA LYS A 98 19.03 -9.96 -9.40
C LYS A 98 17.61 -10.53 -9.58
N ALA A 99 16.68 -10.19 -8.69
CA ALA A 99 15.29 -10.63 -8.81
C ALA A 99 14.62 -10.13 -10.10
N LEU A 100 14.91 -8.88 -10.48
CA LEU A 100 14.41 -8.28 -11.72
C LEU A 100 14.96 -9.00 -12.96
N GLU A 101 16.26 -9.25 -13.02
CA GLU A 101 16.92 -9.98 -14.11
C GLU A 101 16.41 -11.42 -14.22
N ASP A 102 16.33 -12.14 -13.09
CA ASP A 102 15.84 -13.50 -13.04
C ASP A 102 14.36 -13.58 -13.51
N PHE A 103 13.53 -12.60 -13.13
CA PHE A 103 12.14 -12.51 -13.60
C PHE A 103 12.06 -12.36 -15.13
N TYR A 104 12.85 -11.47 -15.74
CA TYR A 104 12.85 -11.29 -17.20
C TYR A 104 13.54 -12.42 -17.96
N GLN A 105 14.26 -13.30 -17.27
CA GLN A 105 14.72 -14.60 -17.81
C GLN A 105 13.63 -15.68 -17.73
N GLY A 106 12.44 -15.36 -17.23
CA GLY A 106 11.31 -16.28 -17.12
C GLY A 106 11.35 -17.20 -15.89
N LYS A 107 12.07 -16.82 -14.84
CA LYS A 107 12.15 -17.60 -13.60
C LYS A 107 11.09 -17.19 -12.59
N ASP A 108 10.62 -18.16 -11.82
CA ASP A 108 9.87 -17.92 -10.59
C ASP A 108 10.82 -17.49 -9.47
N ILE A 109 10.45 -16.46 -8.71
CA ILE A 109 11.35 -15.79 -7.76
C ILE A 109 10.90 -16.01 -6.32
N LEU A 110 11.80 -16.51 -5.48
CA LEU A 110 11.67 -16.54 -4.03
C LEU A 110 12.74 -15.64 -3.39
N VAL A 111 12.31 -14.59 -2.67
CA VAL A 111 13.23 -13.65 -2.01
C VAL A 111 13.22 -13.90 -0.50
N THR A 112 14.32 -14.45 0.04
CA THR A 112 14.49 -14.74 1.46
C THR A 112 15.46 -13.76 2.12
N THR A 113 14.94 -12.63 2.59
CA THR A 113 15.71 -11.57 3.28
C THR A 113 14.93 -11.05 4.49
N GLY A 114 15.63 -10.38 5.41
CA GLY A 114 15.03 -9.80 6.62
C GLY A 114 14.00 -8.71 6.35
N THR A 115 13.23 -8.34 7.38
CA THR A 115 12.26 -7.23 7.30
C THR A 115 12.99 -5.92 6.95
N GLY A 116 12.35 -5.05 6.17
CA GLY A 116 12.94 -3.77 5.75
C GLY A 116 14.03 -3.87 4.68
N SER A 117 14.35 -5.07 4.17
CA SER A 117 15.42 -5.24 3.17
C SER A 117 15.09 -4.73 1.76
N GLY A 118 13.90 -4.19 1.50
CA GLY A 118 13.47 -3.83 0.14
C GLY A 118 12.95 -5.00 -0.73
N LYS A 119 12.31 -6.01 -0.12
CA LYS A 119 11.64 -7.11 -0.87
C LYS A 119 10.51 -6.63 -1.79
N THR A 120 9.88 -5.52 -1.43
CA THR A 120 8.70 -5.02 -2.15
C THR A 120 9.06 -4.66 -3.58
N GLU A 121 10.21 -4.03 -3.76
CA GLU A 121 10.73 -3.57 -5.04
C GLU A 121 11.02 -4.74 -5.99
N CYS A 122 11.39 -5.91 -5.47
CA CYS A 122 11.64 -7.12 -6.28
C CYS A 122 10.42 -7.55 -7.10
N PHE A 123 9.19 -7.32 -6.62
CA PHE A 123 7.98 -7.61 -7.39
C PHE A 123 7.31 -6.35 -7.93
N MET A 124 7.46 -5.19 -7.28
CA MET A 124 6.79 -3.95 -7.69
C MET A 124 7.36 -3.39 -9.00
N TRP A 125 8.67 -3.42 -9.19
CA TRP A 125 9.31 -2.94 -10.42
C TRP A 125 8.90 -3.75 -11.66
N PRO A 126 9.01 -5.09 -11.68
CA PRO A 126 8.54 -5.84 -12.84
C PRO A 126 7.03 -5.69 -13.03
N LEU A 127 6.23 -5.59 -11.97
CA LEU A 127 4.78 -5.37 -12.06
C LEU A 127 4.48 -4.07 -12.84
N VAL A 128 4.98 -2.93 -12.37
CA VAL A 128 4.62 -1.63 -12.95
C VAL A 128 5.20 -1.46 -14.36
N ALA A 129 6.43 -1.95 -14.61
CA ALA A 129 7.04 -1.89 -15.93
C ALA A 129 6.32 -2.78 -16.97
N ASN A 130 5.81 -3.94 -16.56
CA ASN A 130 5.01 -4.79 -17.45
C ASN A 130 3.65 -4.19 -17.78
N LEU A 131 2.99 -3.51 -16.83
CA LEU A 131 1.74 -2.80 -17.08
C LEU A 131 1.94 -1.68 -18.12
N ALA A 132 2.99 -0.86 -17.95
CA ALA A 132 3.33 0.18 -18.92
C ALA A 132 3.70 -0.40 -20.29
N THR A 133 4.43 -1.51 -20.32
CA THR A 133 4.80 -2.19 -21.56
C THR A 133 3.60 -2.77 -22.27
N GLU A 134 2.67 -3.43 -21.57
CA GLU A 134 1.41 -3.90 -22.15
C GLU A 134 0.61 -2.75 -22.74
N ALA A 135 0.46 -1.66 -21.97
CA ALA A 135 -0.26 -0.47 -22.40
C ALA A 135 0.31 0.14 -23.68
N LYS A 136 1.65 0.12 -23.84
CA LYS A 136 2.32 0.61 -25.05
C LYS A 136 2.22 -0.37 -26.22
N THR A 137 2.52 -1.65 -26.00
CA THR A 137 2.77 -2.62 -27.08
C THR A 137 1.54 -3.43 -27.47
N ARG A 138 0.54 -3.53 -26.59
CA ARG A 138 -0.67 -4.35 -26.78
C ARG A 138 -1.93 -3.56 -26.39
N PRO A 139 -2.24 -2.43 -27.08
CA PRO A 139 -3.37 -1.57 -26.73
C PRO A 139 -4.73 -2.29 -26.73
N ASN A 140 -4.93 -3.27 -27.62
CA ASN A 140 -6.14 -4.10 -27.63
C ASN A 140 -6.30 -4.96 -26.35
N SER A 141 -5.19 -5.41 -25.77
CA SER A 141 -5.18 -6.11 -24.47
C SER A 141 -5.41 -5.11 -23.34
N TRP A 142 -4.72 -3.98 -23.37
CA TRP A 142 -4.82 -2.92 -22.36
C TRP A 142 -6.24 -2.34 -22.21
N ASN A 143 -6.93 -2.14 -23.34
CA ASN A 143 -8.30 -1.63 -23.38
C ASN A 143 -9.32 -2.61 -22.78
N LYS A 144 -9.00 -3.90 -22.71
CA LYS A 144 -9.79 -4.88 -21.97
C LYS A 144 -9.42 -4.81 -20.50
N ARG A 145 -10.37 -4.44 -19.64
CA ARG A 145 -10.18 -4.47 -18.19
C ARG A 145 -10.03 -5.91 -17.71
N GLY A 146 -9.08 -6.12 -16.79
CA GLY A 146 -8.80 -7.44 -16.23
C GLY A 146 -7.65 -7.38 -15.22
N VAL A 147 -7.68 -8.27 -14.24
CA VAL A 147 -6.62 -8.40 -13.24
C VAL A 147 -5.34 -8.89 -13.93
N ARG A 148 -4.30 -8.05 -13.91
CA ARG A 148 -2.96 -8.31 -14.46
C ARG A 148 -1.97 -8.73 -13.38
N ALA A 149 -2.20 -8.27 -12.15
CA ALA A 149 -1.45 -8.68 -10.97
C ALA A 149 -2.39 -8.92 -9.79
N LEU A 150 -2.16 -10.04 -9.08
CA LEU A 150 -2.81 -10.36 -7.82
C LEU A 150 -1.75 -10.37 -6.72
N LEU A 151 -1.90 -9.49 -5.73
CA LEU A 151 -1.01 -9.42 -4.58
C LEU A 151 -1.70 -10.08 -3.39
N LEU A 152 -1.10 -11.12 -2.83
CA LEU A 152 -1.67 -11.88 -1.71
C LEU A 152 -0.91 -11.58 -0.43
N TYR A 153 -1.64 -11.19 0.61
CA TYR A 153 -1.08 -10.92 1.94
C TYR A 153 -1.83 -11.70 3.02
N PRO A 154 -1.12 -12.18 4.06
CA PRO A 154 -1.75 -12.94 5.13
C PRO A 154 -2.59 -12.07 6.09
N MET A 155 -2.39 -10.74 6.09
CA MET A 155 -3.04 -9.83 7.04
C MET A 155 -3.52 -8.54 6.36
N ASN A 156 -4.70 -8.07 6.76
CA ASN A 156 -5.26 -6.80 6.26
C ASN A 156 -4.37 -5.57 6.53
N ALA A 157 -3.55 -5.61 7.58
CA ALA A 157 -2.60 -4.53 7.86
C ALA A 157 -1.54 -4.42 6.75
N LEU A 158 -1.00 -5.56 6.31
CA LEU A 158 -0.05 -5.61 5.20
C LEU A 158 -0.71 -5.18 3.88
N VAL A 159 -1.97 -5.54 3.65
CA VAL A 159 -2.74 -5.04 2.50
C VAL A 159 -2.81 -3.51 2.53
N ALA A 160 -3.15 -2.91 3.68
CA ALA A 160 -3.24 -1.46 3.81
C ALA A 160 -1.90 -0.75 3.56
N ASP A 161 -0.78 -1.32 4.04
CA ASP A 161 0.56 -0.79 3.79
C ASP A 161 0.90 -0.79 2.29
N GLN A 162 0.45 -1.82 1.57
CA GLN A 162 0.76 -2.01 0.14
C GLN A 162 -0.12 -1.13 -0.75
N ILE A 163 -1.38 -0.94 -0.37
CA ILE A 163 -2.21 0.13 -0.95
C ILE A 163 -1.54 1.49 -0.75
N GLY A 164 -1.00 1.76 0.45
CA GLY A 164 -0.24 2.98 0.71
C GLY A 164 0.97 3.17 -0.21
N ARG A 165 1.68 2.09 -0.53
CA ARG A 165 2.79 2.11 -1.51
C ARG A 165 2.31 2.34 -2.93
N LEU A 166 1.26 1.66 -3.39
CA LEU A 166 0.69 1.86 -4.72
C LEU A 166 0.19 3.29 -4.93
N ARG A 167 -0.38 3.91 -3.88
CA ARG A 167 -0.74 5.34 -3.88
C ARG A 167 0.45 6.27 -4.05
N LYS A 168 1.63 5.92 -3.53
CA LYS A 168 2.84 6.73 -3.69
C LYS A 168 3.51 6.56 -5.05
N ILE A 169 3.33 5.41 -5.69
CA ILE A 169 3.97 5.07 -6.97
C ILE A 169 3.05 5.38 -8.16
N ILE A 170 1.88 4.74 -8.21
CA ILE A 170 0.96 4.82 -9.37
C ILE A 170 -0.04 5.95 -9.19
N GLY A 171 -0.53 6.12 -7.96
CA GLY A 171 -1.51 7.14 -7.61
C GLY A 171 -0.91 8.41 -7.05
N ASP A 172 0.34 8.71 -7.43
CA ASP A 172 1.12 9.79 -6.84
C ASP A 172 0.35 11.11 -6.93
N TYR A 173 0.40 11.91 -5.85
CA TYR A 173 -0.42 13.12 -5.77
C TYR A 173 0.14 14.29 -6.59
N GLY A 174 1.34 14.14 -7.17
CA GLY A 174 1.95 15.11 -8.09
C GLY A 174 1.50 14.90 -9.55
N GLY A 175 0.98 13.71 -9.89
CA GLY A 175 0.63 13.32 -11.24
C GLY A 175 1.83 12.92 -12.10
N GLU A 176 3.00 12.70 -11.51
CA GLU A 176 4.24 12.37 -12.23
C GLU A 176 4.14 11.00 -12.90
N PHE A 177 3.52 10.01 -12.24
CA PHE A 177 3.29 8.70 -12.83
C PHE A 177 2.34 8.80 -14.01
N HIS A 178 1.26 9.57 -13.89
CA HIS A 178 0.31 9.77 -14.98
C HIS A 178 1.00 10.42 -16.19
N THR A 179 1.81 11.45 -15.97
CA THR A 179 2.60 12.13 -17.00
C THR A 179 3.57 11.15 -17.68
N LEU A 180 4.40 10.45 -16.90
CA LEU A 180 5.33 9.43 -17.40
C LEU A 180 4.59 8.34 -18.19
N PHE A 181 3.50 7.82 -17.67
CA PHE A 181 2.74 6.75 -18.32
C PHE A 181 2.16 7.21 -19.67
N THR A 182 1.63 8.42 -19.72
CA THR A 182 1.11 9.02 -20.96
C THR A 182 2.22 9.24 -21.98
N GLU A 183 3.36 9.80 -21.57
CA GLU A 183 4.55 9.98 -22.43
C GLU A 183 5.08 8.64 -22.96
N TYR A 184 5.25 7.66 -22.08
CA TYR A 184 5.80 6.35 -22.43
C TYR A 184 4.92 5.60 -23.43
N THR A 185 3.59 5.75 -23.28
CA THR A 185 2.59 5.15 -24.16
C THR A 185 2.21 6.04 -25.35
N GLU A 186 2.92 7.15 -25.56
CA GLU A 186 2.74 8.06 -26.70
C GLU A 186 1.30 8.59 -26.82
N GLY A 187 0.63 8.78 -25.67
CA GLY A 187 -0.76 9.25 -25.61
C GLY A 187 -1.80 8.26 -26.15
N ALA A 188 -1.41 7.01 -26.47
CA ALA A 188 -2.29 6.00 -27.03
C ALA A 188 -3.36 5.49 -26.02
N ASN A 189 -3.24 5.84 -24.74
CA ASN A 189 -4.04 5.31 -23.66
C ASN A 189 -4.83 6.39 -22.93
N ASN A 190 -6.11 6.08 -22.69
CA ASN A 190 -7.03 6.98 -22.01
C ASN A 190 -7.10 6.75 -20.48
N ARG A 191 -6.30 5.82 -19.94
CA ARG A 191 -6.32 5.44 -18.52
C ARG A 191 -4.94 5.05 -18.01
N VAL A 192 -4.71 5.28 -16.72
CA VAL A 192 -3.58 4.73 -15.97
C VAL A 192 -3.93 3.34 -15.41
N PRO A 193 -2.94 2.54 -14.95
CA PRO A 193 -3.22 1.34 -14.20
C PRO A 193 -4.02 1.64 -12.94
N GLN A 194 -5.04 0.83 -12.67
CA GLN A 194 -5.92 0.97 -11.53
C GLN A 194 -5.71 -0.18 -10.56
N PHE A 195 -5.64 0.13 -9.27
CA PHE A 195 -5.52 -0.84 -8.20
C PHE A 195 -6.70 -0.77 -7.24
N GLY A 196 -7.00 -1.87 -6.57
CA GLY A 196 -8.02 -1.92 -5.55
C GLY A 196 -7.72 -2.99 -4.52
N MET A 197 -8.13 -2.74 -3.28
CA MET A 197 -8.05 -3.71 -2.19
C MET A 197 -9.35 -4.48 -2.09
N TYR A 198 -9.29 -5.81 -2.02
CA TYR A 198 -10.46 -6.69 -1.89
C TYR A 198 -10.41 -7.51 -0.60
N THR A 199 -10.67 -6.83 0.53
CA THR A 199 -10.72 -7.46 1.85
C THR A 199 -12.11 -7.36 2.48
N GLY A 200 -12.28 -7.94 3.68
CA GLY A 200 -13.47 -7.72 4.50
C GLY A 200 -13.74 -6.25 4.85
N ARG A 201 -12.73 -5.36 4.73
CA ARG A 201 -12.86 -3.92 4.99
C ARG A 201 -13.27 -3.12 3.76
N THR A 202 -13.17 -3.69 2.56
CA THR A 202 -13.60 -3.03 1.34
C THR A 202 -15.12 -2.83 1.40
N PRO A 203 -15.62 -1.59 1.30
CA PRO A 203 -17.04 -1.31 1.37
C PRO A 203 -17.87 -2.15 0.38
N TYR A 204 -19.09 -2.49 0.79
CA TYR A 204 -20.11 -3.22 0.03
C TYR A 204 -19.85 -4.72 -0.17
N PRO A 205 -19.96 -5.56 0.87
CA PRO A 205 -19.93 -7.01 0.69
C PRO A 205 -21.19 -7.59 0.01
N GLY A 206 -22.13 -6.76 -0.45
CA GLY A 206 -23.34 -7.15 -1.19
C GLY A 206 -23.81 -5.99 -2.07
N GLU A 207 -25.04 -6.07 -2.58
CA GLU A 207 -25.58 -5.04 -3.48
C GLU A 207 -25.51 -3.63 -2.88
N PRO A 208 -25.13 -2.62 -3.70
CA PRO A 208 -25.11 -1.23 -3.27
C PRO A 208 -26.52 -0.78 -2.89
N VAL A 209 -26.62 -0.04 -1.80
CA VAL A 209 -27.88 0.51 -1.28
C VAL A 209 -27.64 2.01 -1.09
N LYS A 210 -28.51 2.83 -1.67
CA LYS A 210 -28.36 4.29 -1.71
C LYS A 210 -28.07 4.94 -0.36
N GLU A 211 -28.66 4.41 0.71
CA GLU A 211 -28.41 4.87 2.08
C GLU A 211 -26.96 4.61 2.53
N LYS A 212 -26.41 3.42 2.22
CA LYS A 212 -25.01 3.08 2.49
C LYS A 212 -24.06 3.94 1.66
N ASP A 213 -24.44 4.28 0.44
CA ASP A 213 -23.68 5.18 -0.44
C ASP A 213 -23.59 6.59 0.09
N ALA A 214 -24.73 7.15 0.52
CA ALA A 214 -24.78 8.44 1.18
C ALA A 214 -23.95 8.43 2.49
N LYS A 215 -24.03 7.35 3.26
CA LYS A 215 -23.23 7.19 4.49
C LYS A 215 -21.73 7.16 4.20
N LEU A 216 -21.29 6.35 3.23
CA LEU A 216 -19.88 6.27 2.85
C LEU A 216 -19.37 7.61 2.30
N ALA A 217 -20.12 8.25 1.41
CA ALA A 217 -19.78 9.57 0.88
C ALA A 217 -19.64 10.60 2.00
N LYS A 218 -20.54 10.60 2.98
CA LYS A 218 -20.47 11.47 4.16
C LYS A 218 -19.24 11.18 5.01
N THR A 219 -18.89 9.91 5.22
CA THR A 219 -17.67 9.51 5.94
C THR A 219 -16.42 10.00 5.23
N LEU A 220 -16.28 9.76 3.91
CA LEU A 220 -15.13 10.23 3.12
C LEU A 220 -15.02 11.76 3.16
N LYS A 221 -16.14 12.47 3.04
CA LYS A 221 -16.15 13.94 3.16
C LYS A 221 -15.68 14.41 4.53
N ARG A 222 -16.26 13.85 5.59
CA ARG A 222 -15.92 14.22 6.98
C ARG A 222 -14.46 13.91 7.30
N ASP A 223 -13.98 12.73 6.93
CA ASP A 223 -12.71 12.20 7.43
C ASP A 223 -11.50 12.54 6.56
N LEU A 224 -11.72 12.86 5.28
CA LEU A 224 -10.63 13.09 4.33
C LEU A 224 -10.71 14.44 3.63
N ILE A 225 -11.87 14.82 3.08
CA ILE A 225 -12.00 16.04 2.26
C ILE A 225 -12.06 17.30 3.14
N ASN A 226 -12.95 17.31 4.15
CA ASN A 226 -13.21 18.47 5.00
C ASN A 226 -12.20 18.56 6.17
N ARG A 227 -10.96 18.12 5.93
CA ARG A 227 -9.85 18.21 6.90
C ARG A 227 -8.94 19.37 6.56
N SER A 228 -8.09 19.76 7.51
CA SER A 228 -7.17 20.86 7.28
C SER A 228 -6.15 20.48 6.17
N PRO A 229 -5.65 21.46 5.40
CA PRO A 229 -4.68 21.20 4.35
C PRO A 229 -3.41 20.49 4.84
N GLU A 230 -2.99 20.77 6.07
CA GLU A 230 -1.83 20.15 6.72
C GLU A 230 -2.07 18.65 6.94
N LEU A 231 -3.23 18.29 7.50
CA LEU A 231 -3.61 16.89 7.72
C LEU A 231 -3.77 16.14 6.39
N ILE A 232 -4.34 16.78 5.36
CA ILE A 232 -4.44 16.17 4.02
C ILE A 232 -3.05 15.89 3.47
N THR A 233 -2.12 16.83 3.60
CA THR A 233 -0.73 16.69 3.13
C THR A 233 -0.02 15.56 3.89
N GLU A 234 -0.21 15.46 5.20
CA GLU A 234 0.30 14.36 6.02
C GLU A 234 -0.30 13.01 5.61
N LEU A 235 -1.62 12.93 5.39
CA LEU A 235 -2.26 11.70 4.93
C LEU A 235 -1.73 11.27 3.56
N LYS A 236 -1.48 12.22 2.65
CA LYS A 236 -0.84 11.95 1.35
C LYS A 236 0.59 11.44 1.52
N SER A 237 1.41 12.09 2.35
CA SER A 237 2.81 11.65 2.58
C SER A 237 2.88 10.27 3.24
N LEU A 238 1.87 9.88 4.01
CA LEU A 238 1.73 8.54 4.59
C LEU A 238 1.09 7.51 3.64
N GLY A 239 0.64 7.89 2.45
CA GLY A 239 -0.10 7.01 1.54
C GLY A 239 -1.48 6.59 2.08
N LYS A 240 -2.05 7.38 2.99
CA LYS A 240 -3.35 7.11 3.65
C LYS A 240 -4.52 7.85 2.99
N TYR A 241 -4.26 8.75 2.06
CA TYR A 241 -5.29 9.46 1.30
C TYR A 241 -5.67 8.67 0.01
N PRO A 242 -6.94 8.45 -0.33
CA PRO A 242 -7.28 7.71 -1.54
C PRO A 242 -6.77 8.37 -2.83
N SER A 243 -6.19 7.60 -3.74
CA SER A 243 -5.65 8.08 -5.02
C SER A 243 -6.73 8.17 -6.11
N LYS A 244 -7.71 9.04 -5.83
CA LYS A 244 -8.73 9.48 -6.80
C LYS A 244 -8.25 10.76 -7.48
N TYR A 245 -8.47 10.88 -8.79
CA TYR A 245 -8.18 12.10 -9.55
C TYR A 245 -8.95 13.29 -8.99
N ASN A 246 -10.22 13.07 -8.63
CA ASN A 246 -11.02 14.04 -7.90
C ASN A 246 -11.93 13.32 -6.88
N LEU A 247 -11.46 13.26 -5.64
CA LEU A 247 -12.19 12.60 -4.55
C LEU A 247 -13.52 13.31 -4.22
N GLU A 248 -13.58 14.64 -4.34
CA GLU A 248 -14.82 15.40 -4.12
C GLU A 248 -15.90 15.05 -5.14
N ALA A 249 -15.56 15.04 -6.42
CA ALA A 249 -16.45 14.65 -7.50
C ALA A 249 -16.90 13.20 -7.33
N TYR A 250 -15.98 12.29 -6.99
CA TYR A 250 -16.30 10.90 -6.69
C TYR A 250 -17.31 10.78 -5.54
N THR A 251 -17.08 11.47 -4.41
CA THR A 251 -18.02 11.40 -3.27
C THR A 251 -19.38 12.03 -3.60
N ALA A 252 -19.45 13.04 -4.46
CA ALA A 252 -20.71 13.62 -4.93
C ALA A 252 -21.51 12.63 -5.79
N SER A 253 -20.83 11.90 -6.68
CA SER A 253 -21.44 10.82 -7.49
C SER A 253 -21.88 9.64 -6.64
N LEU A 254 -21.03 9.22 -5.70
CA LEU A 254 -21.33 8.15 -4.75
C LEU A 254 -22.58 8.49 -3.92
N ASN A 255 -22.73 9.73 -3.46
CA ASN A 255 -23.93 10.15 -2.72
C ASN A 255 -25.23 10.05 -3.54
N LYS A 256 -25.14 9.99 -4.88
CA LYS A 256 -26.26 9.76 -5.79
C LYS A 256 -26.47 8.27 -6.12
N GLY A 257 -25.61 7.38 -5.62
CA GLY A 257 -25.62 5.94 -5.88
C GLY A 257 -24.78 5.50 -7.08
N PHE A 258 -23.91 6.36 -7.61
CA PHE A 258 -23.06 6.03 -8.76
C PHE A 258 -21.63 5.73 -8.32
N HIS A 259 -21.16 4.51 -8.63
CA HIS A 259 -19.83 3.99 -8.32
C HIS A 259 -18.88 4.05 -9.54
N GLN A 260 -18.93 5.15 -10.28
CA GLN A 260 -18.16 5.29 -11.52
C GLN A 260 -16.78 5.92 -11.25
N PRO A 261 -15.66 5.24 -11.57
CA PRO A 261 -14.34 5.82 -11.50
C PRO A 261 -14.10 6.81 -12.65
N ASN A 262 -13.18 7.73 -12.43
CA ASN A 262 -12.51 8.45 -13.50
C ASN A 262 -11.45 7.55 -14.16
N LEU A 263 -11.17 7.73 -15.46
CA LEU A 263 -10.10 6.97 -16.13
C LEU A 263 -8.70 7.34 -15.63
N CYS A 264 -8.54 8.54 -15.08
CA CYS A 264 -7.33 9.00 -14.40
C CYS A 264 -7.26 8.57 -12.92
N ASP A 265 -8.29 7.93 -12.37
CA ASP A 265 -8.20 7.38 -11.00
C ASP A 265 -7.17 6.25 -10.99
N ALA A 266 -6.26 6.25 -10.02
CA ALA A 266 -5.37 5.12 -9.79
C ALA A 266 -5.99 4.10 -8.81
N GLU A 267 -6.84 4.54 -7.90
CA GLU A 267 -7.43 3.67 -6.87
C GLU A 267 -8.93 3.46 -7.06
N LEU A 268 -9.37 2.20 -6.93
CA LEU A 268 -10.77 1.81 -6.79
C LEU A 268 -11.08 1.51 -5.31
N ILE A 269 -12.09 2.20 -4.76
CA ILE A 269 -12.38 2.23 -3.32
C ILE A 269 -13.43 1.19 -2.93
N THR A 270 -14.39 0.88 -3.82
CA THR A 270 -15.55 0.04 -3.46
C THR A 270 -15.56 -1.29 -4.21
N ARG A 271 -16.18 -2.33 -3.62
CA ARG A 271 -16.35 -3.62 -4.33
C ARG A 271 -17.14 -3.46 -5.61
N LYS A 272 -18.21 -2.64 -5.59
CA LYS A 272 -19.03 -2.37 -6.77
C LYS A 272 -18.22 -1.73 -7.89
N GLU A 273 -17.39 -0.75 -7.55
CA GLU A 273 -16.48 -0.12 -8.51
C GLU A 273 -15.51 -1.14 -9.12
N MET A 274 -14.90 -2.03 -8.32
CA MET A 274 -14.03 -3.08 -8.85
C MET A 274 -14.76 -4.15 -9.65
N GLN A 275 -16.02 -4.45 -9.34
CA GLN A 275 -16.84 -5.41 -10.09
C GLN A 275 -17.24 -4.86 -11.45
N ASP A 276 -17.64 -3.58 -11.51
CA ASP A 276 -18.05 -2.92 -12.74
C ASP A 276 -16.83 -2.51 -13.59
N TYR A 277 -15.73 -2.14 -12.93
CA TYR A 277 -14.48 -1.69 -13.54
C TYR A 277 -13.32 -2.50 -12.97
N CYS A 278 -13.11 -3.71 -13.49
CA CYS A 278 -12.04 -4.61 -13.02
C CYS A 278 -10.69 -3.87 -12.93
N PRO A 279 -9.99 -3.90 -11.77
CA PRO A 279 -8.68 -3.29 -11.62
C PRO A 279 -7.60 -4.09 -12.37
N ASP A 280 -6.49 -3.43 -12.66
CA ASP A 280 -5.27 -4.07 -13.17
C ASP A 280 -4.49 -4.77 -12.04
N ILE A 281 -4.52 -4.20 -10.83
CA ILE A 281 -3.84 -4.74 -9.65
C ILE A 281 -4.88 -4.99 -8.56
N LEU A 282 -5.06 -6.25 -8.17
CA LEU A 282 -5.92 -6.61 -7.05
C LEU A 282 -5.06 -6.97 -5.85
N VAL A 283 -5.33 -6.33 -4.70
CA VAL A 283 -4.60 -6.52 -3.44
C VAL A 283 -5.51 -7.12 -2.37
#